data_AF-A0A352AWC6-F1
#
_entry.id   AF-A0A352AWC6-F1
#
_cell.length_a   1.000
_cell.length_b   1.000
_cell.length_c   1.000
_cell.angle_alpha   90.00
_cell.angle_beta   90.00
_cell.angle_gamma   90.00
#
_symmetry.space_group_name_H-M   'P 1'
#
loop_
_entity.id
_entity.type
_entity.pdbx_description
1 polymer ?
#
loop_
_entity_poly.entity_id
_entity_poly.type
_entity_poly.pdbx_seq_one_letter_code
_entity_poly.pdbx_strand_id
1 'polypeptide(L)' 'MKLKPETLEKLRAILKKDFGQEVNDQDLHDIAFNLVSYYDALSRFYWEDITSGRKLIEPYDTVPERQTT' A
#
# COMPACT_ATOMS: atom_id res chain seq x y z
N MET A 1 -7.54 15.42 -3.38
CA MET A 1 -8.40 14.42 -2.70
C MET A 1 -8.59 14.87 -1.26
N LYS A 2 -9.83 15.00 -0.75
CA LYS A 2 -10.07 15.39 0.65
C LYS A 2 -10.28 14.12 1.48
N LEU A 3 -9.27 13.72 2.24
CA LEU A 3 -9.42 12.64 3.22
C LEU A 3 -10.29 13.13 4.38
N LYS A 4 -11.21 12.29 4.84
CA LYS A 4 -12.03 12.64 6.00
C LYS A 4 -11.15 12.60 7.26
N PRO A 5 -11.35 13.52 8.22
CA PRO A 5 -10.58 13.55 9.46
C PRO A 5 -10.68 12.26 10.26
N GLU A 6 -11.84 11.59 10.24
CA GLU A 6 -12.03 10.26 10.87
C GLU A 6 -11.09 9.17 10.31
N THR A 7 -10.71 9.27 9.04
CA THR A 7 -9.82 8.31 8.38
C THR A 7 -8.37 8.55 8.75
N LEU A 8 -7.98 9.82 8.92
CA LEU A 8 -6.65 10.20 9.38
C LEU A 8 -6.41 9.75 10.82
N GLU A 9 -7.40 9.90 11.70
CA GLU A 9 -7.29 9.44 13.08
C GLU A 9 -7.18 7.91 13.19
N LYS A 10 -7.86 7.16 12.30
CA LYS A 10 -7.66 5.71 12.18
C LYS A 10 -6.24 5.36 11.74
N LEU A 11 -5.70 6.10 10.77
CA LEU A 11 -4.31 5.92 10.31
C LEU A 11 -3.31 6.19 11.45
N ARG A 12 -3.52 7.27 12.22
CA ARG A 12 -2.71 7.58 13.41
C ARG A 12 -2.76 6.44 14.43
N ALA A 13 -3.94 5.89 14.70
CA ALA A 13 -4.09 4.76 15.61
C ALA A 13 -3.35 3.50 15.12
N ILE A 14 -3.39 3.20 13.82
CA ILE A 14 -2.67 2.06 13.22
C ILE A 14 -1.15 2.28 13.32
N LEU A 15 -0.64 3.47 12.94
CA LEU A 15 0.78 3.80 13.02
C LEU A 15 1.32 3.68 14.45
N LYS A 16 0.54 4.14 15.44
CA LYS A 16 0.92 4.01 16.84
C LYS A 16 0.86 2.57 17.35
N LYS A 17 -0.16 1.80 16.97
CA LYS A 17 -0.36 0.43 17.46
C LYS A 17 0.62 -0.57 16.84
N ASP A 18 0.77 -0.53 15.53
CA ASP A 18 1.47 -1.59 14.78
C ASP A 18 2.94 -1.23 14.53
N PHE A 19 3.27 0.06 14.45
CA PHE A 19 4.63 0.54 14.19
C PHE A 19 5.24 1.30 15.36
N GLY A 20 4.48 1.55 16.44
CA GLY A 20 4.96 2.31 17.59
C GLY A 20 5.30 3.77 17.28
N GLN A 21 4.88 4.28 16.12
CA GLN A 21 5.29 5.58 15.60
C GLN A 21 4.27 6.65 15.98
N GLU A 22 4.71 7.65 16.76
CA GLU A 22 3.92 8.85 16.99
C GLU A 22 4.16 9.84 15.85
N VAL A 23 3.07 10.23 15.19
CA VAL A 23 3.09 11.14 14.04
C VAL A 23 2.31 12.42 14.35
N ASN A 24 2.91 13.55 14.04
CA ASN A 24 2.23 14.84 14.08
C ASN A 24 1.24 14.96 12.90
N ASP A 25 0.38 15.97 12.90
CA ASP A 25 -0.65 16.13 11.87
C ASP A 25 -0.07 16.31 10.46
N GLN A 26 1.08 16.99 10.33
CA GLN A 26 1.74 17.20 9.05
C GLN A 26 2.26 15.87 8.47
N ASP A 27 2.99 15.10 9.27
CA ASP A 27 3.51 13.79 8.89
C ASP A 27 2.37 12.82 8.58
N LEU A 28 1.28 12.87 9.35
CA LEU A 28 0.08 12.06 9.12
C LEU A 28 -0.54 12.38 7.76
N HIS A 29 -0.62 13.66 7.40
CA HIS A 29 -1.10 14.11 6.09
C HIS A 29 -0.19 13.64 4.95
N ASP A 30 1.12 13.73 5.11
CA ASP A 30 2.10 13.30 4.11
C ASP A 30 2.06 11.78 3.91
N ILE A 31 2.01 11.01 4.99
CA ILE A 31 1.88 9.54 4.94
C ILE A 31 0.57 9.14 4.25
N ALA A 32 -0.54 9.77 4.62
CA ALA A 32 -1.82 9.48 4.02
C ALA A 32 -1.84 9.82 2.52
N PHE A 33 -1.23 10.95 2.14
CA PHE A 33 -1.09 11.34 0.74
C PHE A 33 -0.23 10.32 -0.03
N ASN A 34 0.93 9.96 0.51
CA ASN A 34 1.84 8.99 -0.11
C ASN A 34 1.18 7.62 -0.32
N LEU A 35 0.45 7.10 0.69
CA LEU A 35 -0.25 5.82 0.60
C LEU A 35 -1.32 5.84 -0.51
N VAL A 36 -2.11 6.91 -0.57
CA VAL A 36 -3.15 7.07 -1.59
C VAL A 36 -2.54 7.22 -2.98
N SER A 37 -1.51 8.03 -3.13
CA SER A 37 -0.80 8.20 -4.40
C SER A 37 -0.13 6.91 -4.87
N TYR A 38 0.43 6.13 -3.94
CA TYR A 38 1.01 4.81 -4.25
C TYR A 38 -0.05 3.85 -4.75
N TYR A 39 -1.21 3.78 -4.08
CA TYR A 39 -2.33 2.97 -4.53
C TYR A 39 -2.87 3.40 -5.90
N ASP A 40 -3.00 4.71 -6.15
CA ASP A 40 -3.43 5.26 -7.44
C ASP A 40 -2.45 4.87 -8.56
N ALA A 41 -1.14 4.98 -8.31
CA ALA A 41 -0.11 4.56 -9.27
C ALA A 41 -0.18 3.06 -9.57
N LEU A 42 -0.28 2.21 -8.54
CA LEU A 42 -0.43 0.76 -8.72
C LEU A 42 -1.70 0.41 -9.50
N SER A 43 -2.81 1.09 -9.21
CA SER A 43 -4.08 0.86 -9.89
C SER A 43 -4.01 1.25 -11.37
N ARG A 44 -3.30 2.34 -11.69
CA ARG A 44 -3.04 2.75 -13.07
C ARG A 44 -2.20 1.72 -13.82
N PHE A 45 -1.09 1.26 -13.23
CA PHE A 45 -0.27 0.22 -13.86
C PHE A 45 -1.05 -1.08 -14.09
N TYR A 46 -1.86 -1.49 -13.12
CA TYR A 46 -2.72 -2.67 -13.25
C TYR A 46 -3.74 -2.51 -14.40
N TRP A 47 -4.38 -1.35 -14.51
CA TRP A 47 -5.26 -1.03 -15.63
C TRP A 47 -4.55 -0.92 -16.96
N GLU A 48 -3.36 -0.31 -17.01
CA GLU A 48 -2.54 -0.26 -18.20
C GLU A 48 -2.14 -1.66 -18.66
N ASP A 49 -1.70 -2.55 -17.77
CA ASP A 49 -1.33 -3.92 -18.12
C ASP A 49 -2.53 -4.74 -18.62
N ILE A 50 -3.71 -4.60 -17.99
CA ILE A 50 -4.95 -5.25 -18.44
C ILE A 50 -5.40 -4.74 -19.81
N THR A 51 -5.38 -3.43 -20.03
CA THR A 51 -5.83 -2.82 -21.28
C THR A 51 -4.84 -2.99 -22.43
N SER A 52 -3.55 -3.08 -22.14
CA SER A 52 -2.49 -3.32 -23.14
C SER A 52 -2.29 -4.79 -23.49
N GLY A 53 -3.09 -5.70 -22.92
CA GLY A 53 -3.06 -7.13 -23.26
C GLY A 53 -1.80 -7.86 -22.78
N ARG A 54 -1.03 -7.26 -21.87
CA ARG A 54 0.09 -7.94 -21.21
C ARG A 54 -0.50 -8.95 -20.23
N LYS A 55 -0.22 -10.23 -20.45
CA LYS A 55 -0.55 -11.26 -19.46
C LYS A 55 0.22 -10.94 -18.18
N LEU A 56 -0.47 -10.89 -17.04
CA LEU A 56 0.17 -10.94 -15.73
C LEU A 56 1.16 -12.11 -15.77
N ILE A 57 2.43 -11.83 -15.52
CA ILE A 57 3.42 -12.88 -15.30
C ILE A 57 2.88 -13.67 -14.10
N GLU A 58 2.69 -14.97 -14.29
CA GLU A 58 2.12 -15.89 -13.30
C GLU A 58 2.76 -15.66 -11.91
N PRO A 59 1.99 -15.87 -10.82
CA PRO A 59 2.47 -15.61 -9.47
C PRO A 59 3.79 -16.34 -9.23
N TYR A 60 4.74 -15.63 -8.62
CA TYR A 60 6.06 -16.11 -8.21
C TYR A 60 6.09 -17.62 -7.97
N ASP A 61 7.02 -18.30 -8.63
CA ASP A 61 7.33 -19.71 -8.42
C ASP A 61 7.20 -20.03 -6.93
N THR A 62 6.39 -21.04 -6.60
CA THR A 62 6.28 -21.53 -5.22
C THR A 62 7.68 -21.75 -4.68
N VAL A 63 8.03 -21.05 -3.60
CA VAL A 63 9.32 -21.22 -2.93
C VAL A 63 9.57 -22.72 -2.78
N PRO A 64 10.63 -23.30 -3.38
CA PRO A 64 10.86 -24.73 -3.26
C PRO A 64 11.00 -25.04 -1.78
N GLU A 65 10.18 -25.97 -1.28
CA GLU A 65 10.31 -26.51 0.07
C GLU A 65 11.77 -26.88 0.26
N ARG A 66 12.44 -26.23 1.23
CA ARG A 66 13.76 -26.65 1.65
C ARG A 66 13.62 -28.08 2.11
N GLN A 67 14.10 -29.03 1.32
CA GLN A 67 14.28 -30.41 1.77
C GLN A 67 15.27 -30.35 2.94
N THR A 68 14.74 -30.39 4.16
CA THR A 68 15.52 -30.66 5.36
C THR A 68 15.97 -32.12 5.25
N THR A 69 17.22 -32.32 4.86
CA THR A 69 17.94 -33.58 5.07
C THR A 69 19.15 -33.30 5.95
#